data_AF-A0A537SZP4-F1
#
_entry.id   AF-A0A537SZP4-F1
#
_cell.length_a   1.000
_cell.length_b   1.000
_cell.length_c   1.000
_cell.angle_alpha   90.00
_cell.angle_beta   90.00
_cell.angle_gamma   90.00
#
_symmetry.space_group_name_H-M   'P 1'
#
loop_
_entity.id
_entity.type
_entity.pdbx_description
1 polymer ?
#
loop_
_entity_poly.entity_id
_entity_poly.type
_entity_poly.pdbx_seq_one_letter_code
_entity_poly.pdbx_strand_id
1 'polypeptide(L)'
;MDTDKMKCLAAISVLMLCSLENAHATERDASLINSFQVLCTLVAPVFEKIEQKAMAMRLPVRRDIGQSKESGPFAHSKSWLVTLTTGPHELTAAEANGPHGYVKSCGISAPDANGESFKSEFVSVMKLGRPSSENISKDGIMRATEWKDAFGAGTSLQLVDATPKNKSGAMLFYIVREASKP
;
A
#
# COMPACT_ATOMS: atom_id res chain seq x y z
N MET A 1 1.38 -63.46 -25.16
CA MET A 1 2.74 -63.09 -24.75
C MET A 1 3.15 -61.94 -25.65
N ASP A 2 3.50 -60.82 -25.02
CA ASP A 2 4.11 -59.59 -25.54
C ASP A 2 3.31 -58.63 -26.44
N THR A 3 2.67 -57.67 -25.76
CA THR A 3 3.06 -56.24 -25.69
C THR A 3 4.04 -55.76 -26.76
N ASP A 4 3.72 -54.66 -27.46
CA ASP A 4 4.33 -53.33 -27.23
C ASP A 4 4.04 -52.33 -28.40
N LYS A 5 4.05 -51.03 -28.06
CA LYS A 5 4.16 -49.83 -28.93
C LYS A 5 2.90 -49.12 -29.41
N MET A 6 2.24 -48.50 -28.44
CA MET A 6 2.13 -47.04 -28.27
C MET A 6 2.69 -46.15 -29.41
N LYS A 7 1.83 -45.24 -29.92
CA LYS A 7 2.03 -43.78 -30.17
C LYS A 7 1.44 -43.30 -31.50
N CYS A 8 0.24 -42.72 -31.44
CA CYS A 8 -0.11 -41.58 -32.29
C CYS A 8 -0.66 -40.50 -31.37
N LEU A 9 0.23 -39.60 -30.97
CA LEU A 9 -0.05 -38.38 -30.23
C LEU A 9 -0.92 -37.47 -31.09
N ALA A 10 -2.21 -37.39 -30.78
CA ALA A 10 -3.08 -36.34 -31.28
C ALA A 10 -2.70 -35.03 -30.58
N ALA A 11 -2.04 -34.15 -31.33
CA ALA A 11 -1.89 -32.74 -30.98
C ALA A 11 -3.25 -32.07 -31.09
N ILE A 12 -3.87 -31.76 -29.96
CA ILE A 12 -4.97 -30.79 -29.88
C ILE A 12 -4.49 -29.69 -28.95
N SER A 13 -4.05 -28.60 -29.58
CA SER A 13 -3.76 -27.32 -28.96
C SER A 13 -4.98 -26.86 -28.19
N VAL A 14 -4.95 -27.02 -26.87
CA VAL A 14 -5.83 -26.25 -25.98
C VAL A 14 -5.30 -24.83 -26.01
N LEU A 15 -6.01 -23.99 -26.78
CA LEU A 15 -5.93 -22.54 -26.70
C LEU A 15 -6.03 -22.14 -25.24
N MET A 16 -4.88 -21.75 -24.70
CA MET A 16 -4.74 -21.10 -23.42
C MET A 16 -5.51 -19.78 -23.53
N LEU A 17 -6.79 -19.82 -23.20
CA LEU A 17 -7.54 -18.66 -22.75
C LEU A 17 -6.88 -18.22 -21.43
N CYS A 18 -5.73 -17.57 -21.55
CA CYS A 18 -5.36 -16.56 -20.58
C CYS A 18 -6.45 -15.50 -20.70
N SER A 19 -7.51 -15.67 -19.92
CA SER A 19 -8.32 -14.57 -19.48
C SER A 19 -7.34 -13.56 -18.90
N LEU A 20 -6.92 -12.61 -19.73
CA LEU A 20 -6.59 -11.27 -19.28
C LEU A 20 -7.88 -10.74 -18.66
N GLU A 21 -8.22 -11.24 -17.48
CA GLU A 21 -8.88 -10.43 -16.47
C GLU A 21 -7.85 -9.36 -16.11
N ASN A 22 -7.67 -8.41 -17.02
CA ASN A 22 -7.39 -7.05 -16.59
C ASN A 22 -8.61 -6.72 -15.74
N ALA A 23 -8.52 -7.02 -14.44
CA ALA A 23 -9.37 -6.42 -13.45
C ALA A 23 -9.17 -4.92 -13.65
N HIS A 24 -10.03 -4.33 -14.48
CA HIS A 24 -10.02 -2.91 -14.73
C HIS A 24 -10.17 -2.28 -13.36
N ALA A 25 -9.20 -1.47 -12.98
CA ALA A 25 -9.28 -0.72 -11.76
C ALA A 25 -10.60 0.00 -11.72
N THR A 26 -11.30 -0.13 -10.59
CA THR A 26 -12.54 0.62 -10.44
C THR A 26 -12.19 2.11 -10.42
N GLU A 27 -13.14 2.96 -10.82
CA GLU A 27 -12.98 4.43 -10.67
C GLU A 27 -12.60 4.79 -9.22
N ARG A 28 -13.09 3.99 -8.27
CA ARG A 28 -12.75 4.05 -6.85
C ARG A 28 -11.26 3.80 -6.58
N ASP A 29 -10.69 2.71 -7.09
CA ASP A 29 -9.28 2.37 -6.90
C ASP A 29 -8.37 3.45 -7.48
N ALA A 30 -8.66 3.91 -8.70
CA ALA A 30 -7.92 4.99 -9.34
C ALA A 30 -8.00 6.30 -8.52
N SER A 31 -9.18 6.63 -8.00
CA SER A 31 -9.39 7.82 -7.15
C SER A 31 -8.59 7.74 -5.85
N LEU A 32 -8.54 6.58 -5.21
CA LEU A 32 -7.79 6.33 -4.00
C LEU A 32 -6.28 6.46 -4.24
N ILE A 33 -5.76 5.86 -5.33
CA ILE A 33 -4.34 5.95 -5.68
C ILE A 33 -3.95 7.39 -6.02
N ASN A 34 -4.80 8.11 -6.77
CA ASN A 34 -4.57 9.53 -7.04
C ASN A 34 -4.56 10.36 -5.74
N SER A 35 -5.48 10.08 -4.80
CA SER A 35 -5.48 10.72 -3.49
C SER A 35 -4.17 10.45 -2.73
N PHE A 36 -3.70 9.19 -2.72
CA PHE A 36 -2.42 8.83 -2.14
C PHE A 36 -1.26 9.60 -2.77
N GLN A 37 -1.21 9.72 -4.10
CA GLN A 37 -0.16 10.46 -4.78
C GLN A 37 -0.14 11.94 -4.35
N VAL A 38 -1.29 12.60 -4.39
CA VAL A 38 -1.43 14.03 -4.08
C VAL A 38 -1.13 14.32 -2.59
N LEU A 39 -1.61 13.47 -1.70
CA LEU A 39 -1.51 13.69 -0.27
C LEU A 39 -0.13 13.27 0.25
N CYS A 40 0.39 12.12 -0.19
CA CYS A 40 1.56 11.48 0.40
C CYS A 40 2.83 11.52 -0.43
N THR A 41 2.79 11.45 -1.77
CA THR A 41 4.02 11.19 -2.56
C THR A 41 4.62 12.43 -3.24
N LEU A 42 3.90 13.56 -3.29
CA LEU A 42 4.44 14.79 -3.89
C LEU A 42 5.65 15.36 -3.13
N VAL A 43 5.76 15.07 -1.83
CA VAL A 43 6.88 15.47 -0.97
C VAL A 43 7.16 14.35 0.03
N ALA A 44 8.36 14.35 0.64
CA ALA A 44 8.69 13.45 1.74
C ALA A 44 7.63 13.53 2.87
N PRO A 45 7.32 12.43 3.57
CA PRO A 45 6.17 12.32 4.46
C PRO A 45 6.47 12.94 5.84
N VAL A 46 6.70 14.25 5.87
CA VAL A 46 6.94 15.00 7.11
C VAL A 46 5.61 15.24 7.81
N PHE A 47 5.51 14.84 9.08
CA PHE A 47 4.25 14.86 9.85
C PHE A 47 3.59 16.24 9.82
N GLU A 48 4.34 17.30 10.14
CA GLU A 48 3.82 18.66 10.23
C GLU A 48 3.33 19.17 8.87
N LYS A 49 3.98 18.77 7.77
CA LYS A 49 3.54 19.17 6.42
C LYS A 49 2.23 18.50 6.04
N ILE A 50 2.03 17.24 6.43
CA ILE A 50 0.78 16.51 6.19
C ILE A 50 -0.33 17.10 7.05
N GLU A 51 -0.06 17.41 8.31
CA GLU A 51 -1.01 18.08 9.20
C GLU A 51 -1.41 19.45 8.67
N GLN A 52 -0.45 20.28 8.24
CA GLN A 52 -0.73 21.58 7.62
C GLN A 52 -1.61 21.44 6.37
N LYS A 53 -1.33 20.45 5.51
CA LYS A 53 -2.15 20.16 4.33
C LYS A 53 -3.58 19.75 4.74
N ALA A 54 -3.72 18.87 5.73
CA ALA A 54 -5.01 18.43 6.23
C ALA A 54 -5.83 19.58 6.85
N MET A 55 -5.17 20.48 7.59
CA MET A 55 -5.78 21.69 8.14
C MET A 55 -6.22 22.67 7.05
N ALA A 56 -5.39 22.89 6.03
CA ALA A 56 -5.72 23.75 4.89
C ALA A 56 -6.94 23.22 4.12
N MET A 57 -7.06 21.90 4.01
CA MET A 57 -8.20 21.19 3.43
C MET A 57 -9.40 21.08 4.39
N ARG A 58 -9.27 21.54 5.64
CA ARG A 58 -10.29 21.44 6.70
C ARG A 58 -10.79 20.00 6.93
N LEU A 59 -9.88 19.03 6.86
CA LEU A 59 -10.24 17.62 7.03
C LEU A 59 -10.60 17.31 8.49
N PRO A 60 -11.71 16.60 8.76
CA PRO A 60 -12.06 16.20 10.12
C PRO A 60 -11.03 15.24 10.72
N VAL A 61 -10.54 15.55 11.93
CA VAL A 61 -9.68 14.63 12.69
C VAL A 61 -10.48 13.40 13.11
N ARG A 62 -9.91 12.22 12.88
CA ARG A 62 -10.48 10.92 13.27
C ARG A 62 -9.79 10.34 14.48
N ARG A 63 -8.47 10.50 14.54
CA ARG A 63 -7.62 9.94 15.59
C ARG A 63 -6.38 10.81 15.74
N ASP A 64 -5.92 10.98 16.97
CA ASP A 64 -4.65 11.62 17.32
C ASP A 64 -4.10 10.87 18.54
N ILE A 65 -3.01 10.13 18.37
CA ILE A 65 -2.45 9.23 19.38
C ILE A 65 -0.96 9.50 19.54
N GLY A 66 -0.55 9.73 20.77
CA GLY A 66 0.83 10.05 21.09
C GLY A 66 1.12 11.53 20.81
N GLN A 67 2.40 11.91 20.96
CA GLN A 67 2.90 13.26 20.75
C GLN A 67 4.37 13.19 20.36
N SER A 68 4.80 14.04 19.44
CA SER A 68 6.22 14.24 19.10
C SER A 68 6.97 14.75 20.33
N LYS A 69 8.25 14.36 20.46
CA LYS A 69 9.12 14.78 21.56
C LYS A 69 10.46 15.26 21.03
N GLU A 70 11.01 16.28 21.67
CA GLU A 70 12.35 16.80 21.34
C GLU A 70 13.47 15.80 21.68
N SER A 71 13.25 14.94 22.68
CA SER A 71 14.24 13.94 23.09
C SER A 71 13.60 12.62 23.53
N GLY A 72 14.40 11.55 23.40
CA GLY A 72 14.01 10.19 23.75
C GLY A 72 13.10 9.50 22.72
N PRO A 73 12.72 8.23 22.98
CA PRO A 73 11.81 7.50 22.12
C PRO A 73 10.39 8.07 22.16
N PHE A 74 9.74 8.12 21.00
CA PHE A 74 8.33 8.49 20.89
C PHE A 74 7.69 7.83 19.67
N ALA A 75 6.35 7.84 19.67
CA ALA A 75 5.54 7.55 18.51
C ALA A 75 4.34 8.51 18.52
N HIS A 76 4.04 9.10 17.37
CA HIS A 76 2.89 9.95 17.15
C HIS A 76 2.22 9.54 15.84
N SER A 77 0.90 9.43 15.86
CA SER A 77 0.11 9.19 14.67
C SER A 77 -1.20 9.94 14.73
N LYS A 78 -1.59 10.52 13.60
CA LYS A 78 -2.82 11.27 13.44
C LYS A 78 -3.48 10.90 12.13
N SER A 79 -4.80 10.81 12.14
CA SER A 79 -5.58 10.53 10.93
C SER A 79 -6.75 11.48 10.74
N TRP A 80 -7.09 11.69 9.48
CA TRP A 80 -8.15 12.58 9.03
C TRP A 80 -9.05 11.88 8.03
N LEU A 81 -10.33 12.25 8.02
CA LEU A 81 -11.28 11.77 7.02
C LEU A 81 -11.16 12.59 5.74
N VAL A 82 -10.94 11.92 4.60
CA VAL A 82 -10.97 12.51 3.27
C VAL A 82 -12.21 12.03 2.55
N THR A 83 -12.99 12.95 1.98
CA THR A 83 -14.19 12.62 1.20
C THR A 83 -13.92 12.83 -0.28
N LEU A 84 -14.02 11.74 -1.06
CA LEU A 84 -14.02 11.79 -2.52
C LEU A 84 -15.44 11.55 -3.04
N THR A 85 -15.71 11.90 -4.30
CA THR A 85 -16.97 11.57 -4.98
C THR A 85 -17.21 10.05 -5.05
N THR A 86 -16.14 9.26 -5.11
CA THR A 86 -16.18 7.79 -5.10
C THR A 86 -16.27 7.18 -3.69
N GLY A 87 -16.29 8.00 -2.63
CA GLY A 87 -16.43 7.55 -1.24
C GLY A 87 -15.33 8.08 -0.31
N PRO A 88 -15.50 7.94 1.02
CA PRO A 88 -14.51 8.41 2.00
C PRO A 88 -13.33 7.45 2.16
N HIS A 89 -12.17 7.97 2.56
CA HIS A 89 -11.03 7.18 3.03
C HIS A 89 -10.33 7.94 4.16
N GLU A 90 -9.42 7.30 4.90
CA GLU A 90 -8.62 8.00 5.91
C GLU A 90 -7.23 8.32 5.38
N LEU A 91 -6.77 9.55 5.61
CA LEU A 91 -5.38 9.97 5.50
C LEU A 91 -4.72 9.79 6.87
N THR A 92 -3.53 9.20 6.93
CA THR A 92 -2.76 9.00 8.17
C THR A 92 -1.36 9.58 8.01
N ALA A 93 -0.91 10.33 9.00
CA ALA A 93 0.49 10.67 9.22
C ALA A 93 0.99 9.95 10.47
N ALA A 94 2.23 9.48 10.44
CA ALA A 94 2.89 8.95 11.62
C ALA A 94 4.38 9.28 11.63
N GLU A 95 4.91 9.43 12.82
CA GLU A 95 6.34 9.57 13.07
C GLU A 95 6.72 8.81 14.35
N ALA A 96 7.93 8.27 14.37
CA ALA A 96 8.45 7.61 15.55
C ALA A 96 9.97 7.74 15.60
N ASN A 97 10.49 7.93 16.80
CA ASN A 97 11.92 7.89 17.09
C ASN A 97 12.21 6.75 18.07
N GLY A 98 13.28 5.99 17.82
CA GLY A 98 13.68 4.89 18.70
C GLY A 98 15.12 4.43 18.47
N PRO A 99 15.52 3.29 19.09
CA PRO A 99 16.89 2.78 19.01
C PRO A 99 17.37 2.48 17.59
N HIS A 100 16.45 2.19 16.67
CA HIS A 100 16.73 1.88 15.27
C HIS A 100 16.65 3.10 14.35
N GLY A 101 16.61 4.30 14.92
CA GLY A 101 16.51 5.55 14.18
C GLY A 101 15.08 6.10 14.14
N TYR A 102 14.86 6.97 13.17
CA TYR A 102 13.64 7.75 13.02
C TYR A 102 12.84 7.24 11.82
N VAL A 103 11.52 7.14 11.97
CA VAL A 103 10.59 6.70 10.92
C VAL A 103 9.52 7.74 10.73
N LYS A 104 9.23 8.05 9.46
CA LYS A 104 8.15 8.92 9.00
C LYS A 104 7.25 8.15 8.07
N SER A 105 5.94 8.35 8.14
CA SER A 105 5.04 7.80 7.14
C SER A 105 3.83 8.68 6.85
N CYS A 106 3.36 8.57 5.61
CA CYS A 106 2.07 9.04 5.15
C CYS A 106 1.36 7.87 4.51
N GLY A 107 0.08 7.69 4.82
CA GLY A 107 -0.69 6.63 4.21
C GLY A 107 -2.15 6.94 4.04
N ILE A 108 -2.82 6.11 3.24
CA ILE A 108 -4.27 6.09 3.15
C ILE A 108 -4.81 4.72 3.54
N SER A 109 -6.02 4.68 4.10
CA SER A 109 -6.77 3.44 4.33
C SER A 109 -8.18 3.54 3.75
N ALA A 110 -8.58 2.49 3.05
CA ALA A 110 -9.89 2.38 2.42
C ALA A 110 -10.52 1.02 2.81
N PRO A 111 -11.57 1.00 3.64
CA PRO A 111 -12.17 -0.25 4.13
C PRO A 111 -12.92 -1.02 3.04
N ASP A 112 -13.23 -0.37 1.92
CA ASP A 112 -13.99 -0.89 0.78
C ASP A 112 -13.10 -1.42 -0.36
N ALA A 113 -11.81 -1.05 -0.39
CA ALA A 113 -10.89 -1.40 -1.48
C ALA A 113 -10.66 -2.92 -1.60
N ASN A 114 -10.63 -3.45 -2.82
CA ASN A 114 -10.33 -4.86 -3.08
C ASN A 114 -8.81 -5.04 -3.29
N GLY A 115 -8.18 -5.88 -2.47
CA GLY A 115 -6.72 -5.99 -2.41
C GLY A 115 -6.02 -6.27 -3.75
N GLU A 116 -6.51 -7.23 -4.55
CA GLU A 116 -5.84 -7.59 -5.81
C GLU A 116 -6.00 -6.54 -6.91
N SER A 117 -7.23 -6.07 -7.14
CA SER A 117 -7.48 -5.02 -8.13
C SER A 117 -6.76 -3.72 -7.76
N PHE A 118 -6.80 -3.35 -6.49
CA PHE A 118 -6.14 -2.16 -5.96
C PHE A 118 -4.60 -2.27 -6.08
N LYS A 119 -4.02 -3.44 -5.77
CA LYS A 119 -2.58 -3.69 -5.98
C LYS A 119 -2.20 -3.56 -7.45
N SER A 120 -2.97 -4.16 -8.35
CA SER A 120 -2.72 -4.12 -9.79
C SER A 120 -2.70 -2.69 -10.31
N GLU A 121 -3.70 -1.89 -9.94
CA GLU A 121 -3.76 -0.48 -10.32
C GLU A 121 -2.62 0.33 -9.70
N PHE A 122 -2.30 0.09 -8.43
CA PHE A 122 -1.22 0.79 -7.75
C PHE A 122 0.13 0.55 -8.44
N VAL A 123 0.42 -0.70 -8.80
CA VAL A 123 1.62 -1.08 -9.56
C VAL A 123 1.65 -0.38 -10.92
N SER A 124 0.51 -0.35 -11.63
CA SER A 124 0.38 0.28 -12.95
C SER A 124 0.61 1.79 -12.88
N VAL A 125 -0.14 2.51 -12.04
CA VAL A 125 -0.12 3.97 -11.93
C VAL A 125 1.23 4.47 -11.41
N MET A 126 1.80 3.79 -10.40
CA MET A 126 3.08 4.17 -9.83
C MET A 126 4.28 3.63 -10.62
N LYS A 127 4.05 2.85 -11.68
CA LYS A 127 5.07 2.22 -12.52
C LYS A 127 6.07 1.39 -11.69
N LEU A 128 5.55 0.62 -10.74
CA LEU A 128 6.38 -0.15 -9.81
C LEU A 128 6.90 -1.42 -10.49
N GLY A 129 8.13 -1.78 -10.15
CA GLY A 129 8.69 -3.08 -10.49
C GLY A 129 8.15 -4.20 -9.60
N ARG A 130 8.85 -5.34 -9.61
CA ARG A 130 8.56 -6.44 -8.68
C ARG A 130 8.72 -5.98 -7.23
N PRO A 131 7.84 -6.39 -6.31
CA PRO A 131 7.98 -6.05 -4.90
C PRO A 131 9.25 -6.68 -4.32
N SER A 132 9.85 -5.99 -3.35
CA SER A 132 11.00 -6.51 -2.59
C SER A 132 10.59 -7.60 -1.60
N SER A 133 9.33 -7.61 -1.17
CA SER A 133 8.77 -8.69 -0.36
C SER A 133 7.26 -8.75 -0.44
N GLU A 134 6.71 -9.95 -0.29
CA GLU A 134 5.30 -10.20 -0.05
C GLU A 134 5.16 -11.20 1.09
N ASN A 135 4.48 -10.80 2.17
CA ASN A 135 4.32 -11.62 3.36
C ASN A 135 2.85 -11.76 3.69
N ILE A 136 2.42 -12.98 4.02
CA ILE A 136 1.09 -13.24 4.58
C ILE A 136 1.22 -13.28 6.10
N SER A 137 0.29 -12.62 6.80
CA SER A 137 0.21 -12.65 8.26
C SER A 137 0.01 -14.08 8.77
N LYS A 138 0.42 -14.35 10.02
CA LYS A 138 0.36 -15.71 10.60
C LYS A 138 -1.04 -16.30 10.63
N ASP A 139 -2.07 -15.46 10.76
CA ASP A 139 -3.47 -15.85 10.73
C ASP A 139 -4.03 -16.03 9.30
N GLY A 140 -3.23 -15.74 8.27
CA GLY A 140 -3.62 -15.87 6.87
C GLY A 140 -4.66 -14.83 6.42
N ILE A 141 -4.83 -13.75 7.17
CA ILE A 141 -5.87 -12.74 6.91
C ILE A 141 -5.35 -11.60 6.04
N MET A 142 -4.12 -11.16 6.26
CA MET A 142 -3.55 -9.97 5.64
C MET A 142 -2.31 -10.32 4.81
N ARG A 143 -2.15 -9.64 3.69
CA ARG A 143 -0.92 -9.59 2.92
C ARG A 143 -0.28 -8.22 3.12
N ALA A 144 1.04 -8.20 3.33
CA ALA A 144 1.86 -7.01 3.24
C ALA A 144 2.83 -7.14 2.05
N THR A 145 2.68 -6.25 1.07
CA THR A 145 3.58 -6.11 -0.08
C THR A 145 4.44 -4.86 0.11
N GLU A 146 5.76 -4.97 -0.10
CA GLU A 146 6.70 -3.85 0.02
C GLU A 146 7.49 -3.64 -1.27
N TRP A 147 7.70 -2.37 -1.63
CA TRP A 147 8.67 -1.91 -2.62
C TRP A 147 9.67 -0.98 -1.95
N LYS A 148 10.89 -1.48 -1.72
CA LYS A 148 12.00 -0.69 -1.19
C LYS A 148 12.58 0.27 -2.22
N ASP A 149 13.12 1.37 -1.72
CA ASP A 149 13.81 2.43 -2.44
C ASP A 149 12.99 3.04 -3.59
N ALA A 150 11.65 2.99 -3.48
CA ALA A 150 10.71 3.48 -4.49
C ALA A 150 10.92 4.95 -4.87
N PHE A 151 11.42 5.76 -3.91
CA PHE A 151 11.77 7.17 -4.12
C PHE A 151 13.20 7.50 -3.67
N GLY A 152 14.10 6.50 -3.66
CA GLY A 152 15.49 6.63 -3.22
C GLY A 152 15.80 5.91 -1.92
N ALA A 153 17.08 5.90 -1.53
CA ALA A 153 17.57 5.11 -0.40
C ALA A 153 16.83 5.41 0.91
N GLY A 154 16.44 4.36 1.64
CA GLY A 154 15.76 4.48 2.92
C GLY A 154 14.26 4.77 2.83
N THR A 155 13.70 4.71 1.62
CA THR A 155 12.26 4.84 1.38
C THR A 155 11.61 3.48 1.13
N SER A 156 10.32 3.33 1.42
CA SER A 156 9.53 2.23 0.90
C SER A 156 8.07 2.61 0.68
N LEU A 157 7.45 1.93 -0.30
CA LEU A 157 6.01 1.87 -0.45
C LEU A 157 5.53 0.54 0.12
N GLN A 158 4.48 0.55 0.92
CA GLN A 158 3.88 -0.65 1.50
C GLN A 158 2.38 -0.68 1.23
N LEU A 159 1.89 -1.79 0.68
CA LEU A 159 0.48 -2.11 0.58
C LEU A 159 0.15 -3.20 1.60
N VAL A 160 -0.87 -2.99 2.41
CA VAL A 160 -1.46 -4.00 3.28
C VAL A 160 -2.90 -4.20 2.87
N ASP A 161 -3.30 -5.44 2.56
CA ASP A 161 -4.65 -5.78 2.13
C ASP A 161 -5.09 -7.12 2.74
N ALA A 162 -6.36 -7.50 2.56
CA ALA A 162 -6.91 -8.74 3.10
C ALA A 162 -6.84 -9.95 2.13
N THR A 163 -5.82 -10.01 1.26
CA THR A 163 -5.46 -11.21 0.49
C THR A 163 -4.78 -12.23 1.42
N PRO A 164 -5.04 -13.56 1.26
CA PRO A 164 -5.81 -14.21 0.19
C PRO A 164 -7.29 -14.42 0.51
N LYS A 165 -7.79 -13.91 1.64
CA LYS A 165 -9.20 -14.04 2.00
C LYS A 165 -10.12 -13.18 1.14
N ASN A 166 -9.57 -12.29 0.31
CA ASN A 166 -10.29 -11.37 -0.59
C ASN A 166 -11.39 -10.58 0.13
N LYS A 167 -11.16 -10.20 1.38
CA LYS A 167 -12.03 -9.24 2.07
C LYS A 167 -11.72 -7.83 1.59
N SER A 168 -12.70 -6.93 1.70
CA SER A 168 -12.47 -5.50 1.48
C SER A 168 -11.57 -4.92 2.57
N GLY A 169 -10.75 -3.95 2.18
CA GLY A 169 -9.81 -3.26 3.05
C GLY A 169 -8.41 -3.26 2.44
N ALA A 170 -7.90 -2.06 2.18
CA ALA A 170 -6.50 -1.85 1.80
C ALA A 170 -5.92 -0.61 2.50
N MET A 171 -4.61 -0.66 2.75
CA MET A 171 -3.83 0.45 3.29
C MET A 171 -2.57 0.64 2.47
N LEU A 172 -2.30 1.87 2.03
CA LEU A 172 -1.06 2.25 1.35
C LEU A 172 -0.26 3.16 2.25
N PHE A 173 1.04 2.92 2.35
CA PHE A 173 1.97 3.75 3.10
C PHE A 173 3.17 4.10 2.24
N TYR A 174 3.57 5.36 2.29
CA TYR A 174 4.91 5.82 1.97
C TYR A 174 5.68 6.00 3.29
N ILE A 175 6.77 5.26 3.43
CA ILE A 175 7.59 5.20 4.64
C ILE A 175 8.99 5.72 4.31
N VAL A 176 9.55 6.54 5.20
CA VAL A 176 10.95 6.98 5.19
C VAL A 176 11.60 6.57 6.51
N ARG A 177 12.75 5.92 6.42
CA ARG A 177 13.55 5.49 7.56
C ARG A 177 14.89 6.21 7.53
N GLU A 178 15.20 6.91 8.60
CA GLU A 178 16.46 7.60 8.82
C GLU A 178 17.23 6.83 9.90
N ALA A 179 18.44 6.35 9.57
CA ALA A 179 19.27 5.67 10.55
C ALA A 179 19.61 6.61 11.72
N SER A 180 19.73 6.06 12.92
CA SER A 180 20.33 6.79 14.04
C SER A 180 21.74 7.24 13.64
N LYS A 181 22.04 8.52 13.83
CA LYS A 181 23.42 9.00 13.70
C LYS A 181 24.26 8.29 14.77
N PRO A 182 25.43 7.73 14.42
CA PRO A 182 26.34 7.12 15.38
C PRO A 182 26.82 8.12 16.43
#